data_AF-A0A3A9ER87-F1
#
_entry.id   AF-A0A3A9ER87-F1
#
_cell.length_a   1.000
_cell.length_b   1.000
_cell.length_c   1.000
_cell.angle_alpha   90.00
_cell.angle_beta   90.00
_cell.angle_gamma   90.00
#
_symmetry.space_group_name_H-M   'P 1'
#
loop_
_entity.id
_entity.type
_entity.pdbx_description
1 polymer ?
#
loop_
_entity_poly.entity_id
_entity_poly.type
_entity_poly.pdbx_seq_one_letter_code
_entity_poly.pdbx_strand_id
1 'polypeptide(L)'
;MREAGISKPPKNILLHDDEDVEVTLSSDNEIGSCLLRVLGKHDTLADANTVAFAVSAAREEILPKLEQNIVHNQYLTKEMLFDGIKDTTQAAGPVKLTFYCPLVGQLDDGECDQYIEVGGGFLATYQDQIEQAPEMDDMA
;
A
#
# COMPACT_ATOMS: atom_id res chain seq x y z
N MET A 1 -10.17 20.64 -27.54
CA MET A 1 -11.41 20.22 -26.85
C MET A 1 -11.19 20.44 -25.37
N ARG A 2 -12.01 21.29 -24.72
CA ARG A 2 -12.09 21.36 -23.25
C ARG A 2 -13.31 20.52 -22.89
N GLU A 3 -13.07 19.25 -22.58
CA GLU A 3 -14.10 18.33 -22.12
C GLU A 3 -14.35 18.58 -20.63
N ALA A 4 -15.63 18.72 -20.28
CA ALA A 4 -16.17 19.25 -19.01
C ALA A 4 -15.76 20.72 -18.74
N GLY A 5 -16.75 21.60 -18.57
CA GLY A 5 -16.57 23.03 -18.30
C GLY A 5 -15.91 23.39 -16.95
N ILE A 6 -15.16 22.47 -16.34
CA ILE A 6 -14.42 22.69 -15.10
C ILE A 6 -13.05 23.25 -15.44
N SER A 7 -12.92 24.58 -15.38
CA SER A 7 -11.65 25.27 -15.65
C SER A 7 -10.74 25.39 -14.42
N LYS A 8 -11.23 25.04 -13.22
CA LYS A 8 -10.49 25.14 -11.96
C LYS A 8 -9.79 23.81 -11.61
N PRO A 9 -8.55 23.83 -11.11
CA PRO A 9 -7.92 22.62 -10.58
C PRO A 9 -8.61 22.19 -9.27
N PRO A 10 -8.64 20.88 -8.91
CA PRO A 10 -9.35 20.37 -7.73
C PRO A 10 -8.99 21.04 -6.40
N LYS A 11 -7.75 21.49 -6.25
CA LYS A 11 -7.25 22.24 -5.08
C LYS A 11 -7.82 23.66 -4.94
N ASN A 12 -8.53 24.16 -5.97
CA ASN A 12 -9.16 25.48 -5.99
C ASN A 12 -10.69 25.37 -6.09
N ILE A 13 -11.24 24.16 -6.02
CA ILE A 13 -12.70 23.94 -6.01
C ILE A 13 -13.08 23.69 -4.56
N LEU A 14 -13.80 24.63 -3.94
CA LEU A 14 -14.31 24.44 -2.59
C LEU A 14 -15.45 23.41 -2.59
N LEU A 15 -15.56 22.63 -1.51
CA LEU A 15 -16.67 21.69 -1.33
C LEU A 15 -17.97 22.40 -0.97
N HIS A 16 -17.87 23.57 -0.34
CA HIS A 16 -18.99 24.37 0.09
C HIS A 16 -18.84 25.79 -0.45
N ASP A 17 -19.94 26.35 -0.96
CA ASP A 17 -20.04 27.75 -1.40
C ASP A 17 -18.98 28.15 -2.45
N ASP A 18 -18.62 27.28 -3.41
CA ASP A 18 -17.79 27.68 -4.56
C ASP A 18 -18.65 28.48 -5.56
N GLU A 19 -18.14 29.63 -5.99
CA GLU A 19 -18.85 30.56 -6.89
C GLU A 19 -19.13 29.98 -8.28
N ASP A 20 -18.30 29.05 -8.76
CA ASP A 20 -18.36 28.57 -10.14
C ASP A 20 -18.78 27.10 -10.26
N VAL A 21 -18.71 26.32 -9.18
CA VAL A 21 -18.91 24.86 -9.21
C VAL A 21 -19.72 24.39 -8.02
N GLU A 22 -20.89 23.79 -8.27
CA GLU A 22 -21.63 23.08 -7.22
C GLU A 22 -21.07 21.67 -7.04
N VAL A 23 -20.57 21.35 -5.85
CA VAL A 23 -20.04 20.01 -5.50
C VAL A 23 -20.99 19.36 -4.50
N THR A 24 -21.45 18.16 -4.82
CA THR A 24 -22.18 17.29 -3.89
C THR A 24 -21.39 16.01 -3.69
N LEU A 25 -21.03 15.72 -2.44
CA LEU A 25 -20.41 14.45 -2.06
C LEU A 25 -21.45 13.58 -1.34
N SER A 26 -21.54 12.32 -1.72
CA SER A 26 -22.42 11.34 -1.08
C SER A 26 -21.66 10.02 -0.88
N SER A 27 -22.13 9.24 0.08
CA SER A 27 -21.63 7.89 0.37
C SER A 27 -22.80 6.93 0.48
N ASP A 28 -22.59 5.71 0.02
CA ASP A 28 -23.54 4.59 0.14
C ASP A 28 -23.30 3.75 1.41
N ASN A 29 -22.20 4.01 2.12
CA ASN A 29 -21.81 3.28 3.32
C ASN A 29 -21.57 4.21 4.52
N GLU A 30 -21.58 3.61 5.71
CA GLU A 30 -21.45 4.31 6.99
C GLU A 30 -20.08 4.99 7.15
N ILE A 31 -19.00 4.31 6.75
CA ILE A 31 -17.63 4.85 6.82
C ILE A 31 -17.54 6.14 6.02
N GLY A 32 -17.92 6.12 4.74
CA GLY A 32 -17.90 7.30 3.88
C GLY A 32 -18.84 8.39 4.39
N SER A 33 -20.01 8.05 4.95
CA SER A 33 -20.90 9.03 5.57
C SER A 33 -20.26 9.73 6.77
N CYS A 34 -19.48 9.01 7.56
CA CYS A 34 -18.67 9.59 8.64
C CYS A 34 -17.50 10.41 8.11
N LEU A 35 -16.83 9.97 7.03
CA LEU A 35 -15.74 10.72 6.40
C LEU A 35 -16.20 12.06 5.82
N LEU A 36 -17.41 12.14 5.27
CA LEU A 36 -17.94 13.43 4.81
C LEU A 36 -18.04 14.47 5.94
N ARG A 37 -18.17 14.04 7.20
CA ARG A 37 -18.27 14.94 8.36
C ARG A 37 -16.93 15.51 8.81
N VAL A 38 -15.81 14.89 8.42
CA VAL A 38 -14.48 15.41 8.76
C VAL A 38 -14.07 16.57 7.86
N LEU A 39 -14.79 16.75 6.74
CA LEU A 39 -14.56 17.81 5.78
C LEU A 39 -15.22 19.11 6.24
N GLY A 40 -14.43 20.17 6.29
CA GLY A 40 -14.84 21.49 6.72
C GLY A 40 -15.25 22.43 5.59
N LYS A 41 -15.75 23.61 5.96
CA LYS A 41 -16.22 24.64 5.01
C LYS A 41 -15.15 25.07 3.98
N HIS A 42 -13.89 25.09 4.38
CA HIS A 42 -12.78 25.55 3.55
C HIS A 42 -12.06 24.42 2.81
N ASP A 43 -12.59 23.20 2.92
CA ASP A 43 -11.99 22.06 2.26
C ASP A 43 -12.33 22.08 0.78
N THR A 44 -11.38 21.55 0.02
CA THR A 44 -11.42 21.51 -1.43
C THR A 44 -11.72 20.10 -1.92
N LEU A 45 -12.05 19.97 -3.20
CA LEU A 45 -12.17 18.66 -3.84
C LEU A 45 -10.88 17.84 -3.71
N ALA A 46 -9.71 18.50 -3.68
CA ALA A 46 -8.43 17.83 -3.42
C ALA A 46 -8.32 17.32 -1.97
N ASP A 47 -8.84 18.04 -0.98
CA ASP A 47 -8.87 17.59 0.42
C ASP A 47 -9.77 16.36 0.58
N ALA A 48 -10.97 16.39 0.00
CA ALA A 48 -11.88 15.24 0.00
C ALA A 48 -11.23 13.99 -0.61
N ASN A 49 -10.55 14.15 -1.74
CA ASN A 49 -9.82 13.05 -2.37
C ASN A 49 -8.65 12.56 -1.49
N THR A 50 -7.95 13.48 -0.81
CA THR A 50 -6.85 13.11 0.10
C THR A 50 -7.36 12.33 1.31
N VAL A 51 -8.51 12.72 1.88
CA VAL A 51 -9.17 11.98 2.97
C VAL A 51 -9.57 10.58 2.51
N ALA A 52 -10.25 10.46 1.36
CA ALA A 52 -10.65 9.16 0.82
C ALA A 52 -9.45 8.26 0.53
N PHE A 53 -8.38 8.82 -0.04
CA PHE A 53 -7.14 8.11 -0.32
C PHE A 53 -6.44 7.65 0.96
N ALA A 54 -6.32 8.51 1.97
CA ALA A 54 -5.65 8.16 3.23
C ALA A 54 -6.31 6.97 3.95
N VAL A 55 -7.64 6.87 3.88
CA VAL A 55 -8.38 5.76 4.49
C VAL A 55 -8.29 4.50 3.63
N SER A 56 -8.46 4.61 2.30
CA SER A 56 -8.40 3.45 1.40
C SER A 56 -6.99 2.86 1.25
N ALA A 57 -5.95 3.67 1.42
CA ALA A 57 -4.55 3.25 1.36
C ALA A 57 -3.95 2.89 2.74
N ALA A 58 -4.75 2.92 3.81
CA ALA A 58 -4.28 2.54 5.14
C ALA A 58 -3.86 1.05 5.18
N ARG A 59 -2.83 0.73 5.97
CA ARG A 59 -2.33 -0.66 6.10
C ARG A 59 -3.42 -1.59 6.62
N GLU A 60 -3.50 -2.80 6.07
CA GLU A 60 -4.50 -3.80 6.46
C GLU A 60 -4.55 -4.06 7.97
N GLU A 61 -3.39 -4.04 8.64
CA GLU A 61 -3.27 -4.26 10.08
C GLU A 61 -3.96 -3.17 10.92
N ILE A 62 -4.08 -1.94 10.39
CA ILE A 62 -4.70 -0.82 11.10
C ILE A 62 -6.15 -0.57 10.66
N LEU A 63 -6.56 -1.10 9.50
CA LEU A 63 -7.89 -0.88 8.93
C LEU A 63 -9.02 -1.17 9.93
N PRO A 64 -9.07 -2.33 10.64
CA PRO A 64 -10.17 -2.61 11.56
C PRO A 64 -10.31 -1.57 12.67
N LYS A 65 -9.18 -1.06 13.17
CA LYS A 65 -9.18 -0.05 14.24
C LYS A 65 -9.56 1.33 13.70
N LEU A 66 -9.03 1.68 12.53
CA LEU A 66 -9.32 2.94 11.86
C LEU A 66 -10.81 3.05 11.51
N GLU A 67 -11.39 2.01 10.89
CA GLU A 67 -12.82 1.97 10.54
C GLU A 67 -13.71 2.12 11.77
N GLN A 68 -13.39 1.40 12.86
CA GLN A 68 -14.12 1.53 14.12
C GLN A 68 -14.06 2.97 14.66
N ASN A 69 -12.90 3.61 14.62
CA ASN A 69 -12.76 4.99 15.09
C ASN A 69 -13.55 5.98 14.21
N ILE A 70 -13.58 5.77 12.89
CA ILE A 70 -14.36 6.58 11.94
C ILE A 70 -15.86 6.44 12.22
N VAL A 71 -16.38 5.21 12.34
CA VAL A 71 -17.80 4.93 12.61
C VAL A 71 -18.24 5.52 13.96
N HIS A 72 -17.37 5.48 14.96
CA HIS A 72 -17.62 6.12 16.26
C HIS A 72 -17.39 7.63 16.29
N ASN A 73 -17.17 8.28 15.14
CA ASN A 73 -16.98 9.73 15.00
C ASN A 73 -15.86 10.27 15.90
N GLN A 74 -14.76 9.53 16.06
CA GLN A 74 -13.63 9.96 16.91
C GLN A 74 -12.78 11.07 16.27
N TYR A 75 -12.98 11.34 14.99
CA TYR A 75 -12.29 12.39 14.25
C TYR A 75 -13.30 13.48 13.87
N LEU A 76 -13.07 14.71 14.33
CA LEU A 76 -13.93 15.86 14.02
C LEU A 76 -13.43 16.67 12.83
N THR A 77 -12.15 16.53 12.47
CA THR A 77 -11.53 17.22 11.33
C THR A 77 -10.61 16.26 10.58
N LYS A 78 -10.28 16.59 9.32
CA LYS A 78 -9.32 15.84 8.51
C LYS A 78 -7.94 15.75 9.16
N GLU A 79 -7.50 16.78 9.88
CA GLU A 79 -6.22 16.76 10.60
C GLU A 79 -6.22 15.71 11.71
N MET A 80 -7.30 15.63 12.50
CA MET A 80 -7.46 14.59 13.53
C MET A 80 -7.45 13.18 12.92
N LEU A 81 -8.09 13.01 11.76
CA LEU A 81 -8.07 11.75 11.03
C LEU A 81 -6.65 11.37 10.60
N PHE A 82 -5.89 12.30 10.02
CA PHE A 82 -4.51 12.06 9.59
C PHE A 82 -3.59 11.74 10.77
N ASP A 83 -3.73 12.46 11.88
CA ASP A 83 -3.01 12.16 13.11
C ASP A 83 -3.37 10.77 13.66
N GLY A 84 -4.66 10.41 13.67
CA GLY A 84 -5.12 9.09 14.07
C GLY A 84 -4.55 7.95 13.22
N ILE A 85 -4.51 8.13 11.89
CA ILE A 85 -3.91 7.16 10.96
C ILE A 85 -2.41 7.01 11.26
N LYS A 86 -1.70 8.13 11.41
CA LYS A 86 -0.27 8.14 11.72
C LYS A 86 0.02 7.45 13.05
N ASP A 87 -0.71 7.78 14.11
CA ASP A 87 -0.51 7.23 15.45
C ASP A 87 -0.80 5.72 15.48
N THR A 88 -1.87 5.29 14.83
CA THR A 88 -2.22 3.87 14.73
C THR A 88 -1.19 3.10 13.90
N THR A 89 -0.69 3.71 12.82
CA THR A 89 0.39 3.14 11.98
C THR A 89 1.69 2.97 12.77
N GLN A 90 2.05 3.95 13.58
CA GLN A 90 3.24 3.89 14.43
C GLN A 90 3.08 2.85 15.54
N ALA A 91 1.90 2.76 16.15
CA ALA A 91 1.59 1.77 17.18
C ALA A 91 1.60 0.33 16.66
N ALA A 92 1.18 0.10 15.41
CA ALA A 92 1.26 -1.21 14.77
C ALA A 92 2.71 -1.66 14.52
N GLY A 93 3.68 -0.73 14.56
CA GLY A 93 5.08 -1.03 14.32
C GLY A 93 5.40 -1.35 12.85
N PRO A 94 6.69 -1.57 12.53
CA PRO A 94 7.10 -1.93 11.18
C PRO A 94 6.63 -3.34 10.82
N VAL A 95 6.04 -3.51 9.63
CA VAL A 95 5.80 -4.84 9.06
C VAL A 95 7.16 -5.47 8.76
N LYS A 96 7.47 -6.57 9.44
CA LYS A 96 8.66 -7.35 9.13
C LYS A 96 8.29 -8.47 8.17
N LEU A 97 8.50 -8.25 6.87
CA LEU A 97 8.42 -9.32 5.88
C LEU A 97 9.75 -10.11 5.91
N THR A 98 9.72 -11.35 6.36
CA THR A 98 10.87 -12.26 6.25
C THR A 98 10.67 -13.14 5.02
N PHE A 99 11.51 -12.96 4.00
CA PHE A 99 11.57 -13.87 2.88
C PHE A 99 12.43 -15.08 3.26
N TYR A 100 11.89 -16.28 3.12
CA TYR A 100 12.67 -17.51 3.16
C TYR A 100 13.05 -17.87 1.74
N CYS A 101 14.34 -17.72 1.41
CA CYS A 101 14.91 -18.18 0.15
C CYS A 101 15.86 -19.35 0.46
N PRO A 102 15.38 -20.60 0.43
CA PRO A 102 16.24 -21.75 0.65
C PRO A 102 17.23 -21.85 -0.51
N LEU A 103 18.50 -22.08 -0.20
CA LEU A 103 19.49 -22.44 -1.21
C LEU A 103 19.13 -23.83 -1.75
N VAL A 104 18.81 -23.90 -3.04
CA VAL A 104 18.55 -25.14 -3.78
C VAL A 104 19.41 -25.16 -5.04
N GLY A 105 19.87 -26.34 -5.43
CA GLY A 105 20.68 -26.56 -6.62
C GLY A 105 20.19 -27.78 -7.37
N GLN A 106 20.66 -27.94 -8.60
CA GLN A 106 20.35 -29.09 -9.44
C GLN A 106 21.62 -29.92 -9.63
N LEU A 107 21.55 -31.20 -9.30
CA LEU A 107 22.62 -32.16 -9.48
C LEU A 107 22.34 -33.02 -10.72
N ASP A 108 23.33 -33.15 -11.59
CA ASP A 108 23.38 -34.20 -12.59
C ASP A 108 24.13 -35.39 -11.99
N ASP A 109 23.45 -36.51 -11.80
CA ASP A 109 24.06 -37.73 -11.28
C ASP A 109 24.64 -38.65 -12.38
N GLY A 110 24.45 -38.29 -13.66
CA GLY A 110 24.92 -39.04 -14.82
C GLY A 110 24.24 -40.40 -15.04
N GLU A 111 23.32 -40.79 -14.16
CA GLU A 111 22.63 -42.09 -14.16
C GLU A 111 21.16 -41.94 -14.58
N CYS A 112 20.58 -40.76 -14.36
CA CYS A 112 19.24 -40.42 -14.81
C CYS A 112 19.27 -39.23 -15.79
N ASP A 113 18.44 -39.26 -16.84
CA ASP A 113 18.24 -38.12 -17.77
C ASP A 113 17.54 -36.90 -17.12
N GLN A 114 17.47 -36.85 -15.78
CA GLN A 114 16.79 -35.80 -15.03
C GLN A 114 17.69 -35.27 -13.92
N TYR A 115 17.72 -33.95 -13.80
CA TYR A 115 18.39 -33.27 -12.70
C TYR A 115 17.68 -33.52 -11.37
N ILE A 116 18.45 -33.75 -10.31
CA ILE A 116 17.95 -33.95 -8.95
C ILE A 116 18.06 -32.63 -8.17
N GLU A 117 16.96 -32.18 -7.58
CA GLU A 117 16.98 -31.02 -6.69
C GLU A 117 17.67 -31.35 -5.36
N VAL A 118 18.70 -30.58 -5.01
CA VAL A 118 19.46 -30.72 -3.76
C VAL A 118 19.36 -29.45 -2.92
N GLY A 119 19.22 -29.61 -1.61
CA GLY A 119 19.11 -28.49 -0.67
C GLY A 119 20.47 -27.94 -0.21
N GLY A 120 20.45 -26.77 0.43
CA GLY A 120 21.64 -26.03 0.83
C GLY A 120 22.61 -26.78 1.74
N GLY A 121 22.14 -27.71 2.57
CA GLY A 121 23.03 -28.55 3.39
C GLY A 121 23.92 -29.49 2.55
N PHE A 122 23.36 -30.00 1.45
CA PHE A 122 24.13 -30.79 0.49
C PHE A 122 25.14 -29.90 -0.23
N LEU A 123 24.69 -28.76 -0.78
CA LEU A 123 25.55 -27.81 -1.50
C LEU A 123 26.69 -27.27 -0.63
N ALA A 124 26.45 -26.99 0.65
CA ALA A 124 27.48 -26.53 1.58
C ALA A 124 28.62 -27.55 1.77
N THR A 125 28.33 -28.85 1.61
CA THR A 125 29.37 -29.90 1.67
C THR A 125 30.30 -29.86 0.46
N TYR A 126 29.83 -29.26 -0.65
CA TYR A 126 30.57 -29.11 -1.90
C TYR A 126 31.00 -27.67 -2.17
N GLN A 127 30.94 -26.78 -1.17
CA GLN A 127 31.20 -25.35 -1.32
C GLN A 127 32.54 -25.06 -2.02
N ASP A 128 33.65 -25.67 -1.55
CA ASP A 128 34.97 -25.47 -2.14
C ASP A 128 35.01 -25.84 -3.64
N GLN A 129 34.25 -26.86 -4.05
CA GLN A 129 34.20 -27.35 -5.42
C GLN A 129 33.31 -26.47 -6.30
N ILE A 130 32.24 -25.94 -5.72
CA ILE A 130 31.35 -24.97 -6.38
C ILE A 130 32.09 -23.64 -6.60
N GLU A 131 32.85 -23.16 -5.62
CA GLU A 131 33.63 -21.91 -5.73
C GLU A 131 34.82 -22.03 -6.69
N GLN A 132 35.38 -23.23 -6.83
CA GLN A 132 36.47 -23.51 -7.76
C GLN A 132 35.98 -23.93 -9.14
N ALA A 133 34.67 -24.16 -9.32
CA ALA A 133 34.08 -24.30 -10.64
C ALA A 133 34.07 -22.89 -11.26
N PRO A 134 34.91 -22.61 -12.28
CA PRO A 134 34.78 -21.35 -12.99
C PRO A 134 33.36 -21.24 -13.55
N GLU A 135 32.80 -20.02 -13.59
CA GLU A 135 31.65 -19.72 -14.43
C GLU A 135 32.04 -20.10 -15.88
N MET A 136 31.71 -21.32 -16.29
CA MET A 136 31.74 -21.70 -17.69
C MET A 136 30.46 -21.16 -18.30
N ASP A 137 30.40 -19.85 -18.47
CA ASP A 137 29.58 -19.26 -19.51
C ASP A 137 30.43 -18.29 -20.31
N ASP A 138 30.22 -18.34 -21.62
CA ASP A 138 30.89 -17.63 -22.71
C ASP A 138 32.29 -18.10 -23.12
N MET A 139 32.38 -19.29 -23.75
CA MET A 139 33.13 -19.39 -25.01
C MET A 139 32.61 -20.52 -25.92
N ALA A 140 31.99 -20.07 -27.02
CA ALA A 140 31.64 -20.75 -28.28
C ALA A 140 30.20 -21.26 -28.47
#